data_AF-H1YHA3-F1
#
_entry.id   AF-H1YHA3-F1
#
_cell.length_a   1.000
_cell.length_b   1.000
_cell.length_c   1.000
_cell.angle_alpha   90.00
_cell.angle_beta   90.00
_cell.angle_gamma   90.00
#
_symmetry.space_group_name_H-M   'P 1'
#
loop_
_entity.id
_entity.type
_entity.pdbx_description
1 polymer ?
#
loop_
_entity_poly.entity_id
_entity_poly.type
_entity_poly.pdbx_seq_one_letter_code
_entity_poly.pdbx_strand_id
1 'polypeptide(L)'
;MAANKPQGFGRNIPPLAIHVKIYFDQQDMTEQEADEFLQQYEANNWTYAGGQPIRDWKEEANKWIWEILSAQNWRRIKPSSFNKI
;
A
#
# COMPACT_ATOMS: atom_id res chain seq x y z
N MET A 1 14.63 0.12 -31.29
CA MET A 1 13.89 0.95 -30.33
C MET A 1 13.63 0.12 -29.08
N ALA A 2 14.39 0.32 -27.99
CA ALA A 2 14.20 -0.46 -26.76
C ALA A 2 12.98 0.09 -26.01
N ALA A 3 11.89 -0.68 -26.00
CA ALA A 3 10.70 -0.36 -25.21
C ALA A 3 11.10 -0.30 -23.73
N ASN A 4 11.10 0.91 -23.17
CA ASN A 4 11.30 1.16 -21.76
C ASN A 4 10.09 0.59 -21.01
N LYS A 5 10.08 -0.74 -20.82
CA LYS A 5 9.07 -1.43 -20.03
C LYS A 5 9.27 -0.97 -18.59
N PRO A 6 8.30 -0.30 -17.95
CA PRO A 6 8.40 0.07 -16.55
C PRO A 6 8.56 -1.21 -15.75
N GLN A 7 9.81 -1.49 -15.39
CA GLN A 7 10.17 -2.76 -14.80
C GLN A 7 9.48 -2.82 -13.43
N GLY A 8 8.64 -3.82 -13.19
CA GLY A 8 7.88 -3.99 -11.95
C GLY A 8 8.75 -4.31 -10.72
N PHE A 9 9.98 -3.78 -10.65
CA PHE A 9 10.98 -4.04 -9.62
C PHE A 9 10.76 -3.25 -8.33
N GLY A 10 9.68 -2.48 -8.20
CA GLY A 10 9.44 -1.68 -6.97
C GLY A 10 10.11 -0.29 -6.98
N ARG A 11 11.13 -0.08 -7.82
CA ARG A 11 11.93 1.17 -7.84
C ARG A 11 11.45 2.25 -8.80
N ASN A 12 10.47 1.93 -9.66
CA ASN A 12 9.88 2.90 -10.57
C ASN A 12 8.76 3.62 -9.84
N ILE A 13 9.01 4.89 -9.52
CA ILE A 13 8.09 5.78 -8.84
C ILE A 13 7.77 6.96 -9.77
N PRO A 14 6.48 7.29 -9.97
CA PRO A 14 5.31 6.57 -9.47
C PRO A 14 5.12 5.21 -10.17
N PRO A 15 4.69 4.16 -9.43
CA PRO A 15 4.31 2.90 -10.03
C PRO A 15 3.06 3.01 -10.90
N LEU A 16 2.93 2.11 -11.87
CA LEU A 16 1.67 1.91 -12.56
C LEU A 16 0.65 1.30 -11.60
N ALA A 17 -0.56 1.88 -11.55
CA ALA A 17 -1.65 1.39 -10.72
C ALA A 17 -1.91 -0.12 -10.92
N ILE A 18 -1.82 -0.61 -12.16
CA ILE A 18 -1.98 -2.04 -12.47
C ILE A 18 -0.97 -2.93 -11.75
N HIS A 19 0.28 -2.48 -11.59
CA HIS A 19 1.29 -3.25 -10.85
C HIS A 19 1.00 -3.30 -9.36
N VAL A 20 0.48 -2.22 -8.79
CA VAL A 20 0.07 -2.17 -7.39
C VAL A 20 -1.12 -3.10 -7.17
N LYS A 21 -2.15 -3.02 -8.02
CA LYS A 21 -3.32 -3.92 -7.93
C LYS A 21 -2.94 -5.40 -8.02
N ILE A 22 -2.08 -5.78 -8.97
CA ILE A 22 -1.59 -7.16 -9.08
C ILE A 22 -0.80 -7.57 -7.83
N TYR A 23 0.00 -6.68 -7.25
CA TYR A 23 0.74 -6.96 -6.03
C TYR A 23 -0.18 -7.20 -4.84
N PHE A 24 -1.22 -6.37 -4.67
CA PHE A 24 -2.21 -6.53 -3.60
C PHE A 24 -3.06 -7.80 -3.78
N ASP A 25 -3.49 -8.09 -5.01
CA ASP A 25 -4.20 -9.33 -5.35
C ASP A 25 -3.38 -10.58 -4.97
N GLN A 26 -2.07 -10.57 -5.25
CA GLN A 26 -1.13 -11.63 -4.85
C GLN A 26 -0.96 -11.78 -3.33
N GLN A 27 -1.40 -10.81 -2.53
CA GLN A 27 -1.33 -10.83 -1.06
C GLN A 27 -2.70 -11.04 -0.42
N ASP A 28 -3.68 -11.53 -1.18
CA ASP A 28 -5.08 -11.70 -0.75
C ASP A 28 -5.74 -10.40 -0.28
N MET A 29 -5.27 -9.25 -0.78
CA MET A 29 -5.86 -7.94 -0.50
C MET A 29 -6.86 -7.54 -1.58
N THR A 30 -7.80 -6.68 -1.22
CA THR A 30 -8.82 -6.19 -2.15
C THR A 30 -8.28 -5.08 -3.05
N GLU A 31 -8.86 -4.94 -4.24
CA GLU A 31 -8.55 -3.82 -5.14
C GLU A 31 -8.81 -2.45 -4.49
N GLN A 32 -9.76 -2.39 -3.56
CA GLN A 32 -10.06 -1.17 -2.81
C GLN A 32 -8.88 -0.74 -1.94
N GLU A 33 -8.25 -1.68 -1.21
CA GLU A 33 -7.06 -1.38 -0.40
C GLU A 33 -5.87 -0.92 -1.25
N ALA A 34 -5.74 -1.47 -2.46
CA ALA A 34 -4.73 -1.04 -3.43
C ALA A 34 -4.99 0.39 -3.94
N ASP A 35 -6.25 0.75 -4.17
CA ASP A 35 -6.65 2.09 -4.58
C ASP A 35 -6.44 3.11 -3.46
N GLU A 36 -6.80 2.78 -2.22
CA GLU A 36 -6.53 3.61 -1.04
C GLU A 36 -5.03 3.86 -0.84
N PHE A 37 -4.20 2.83 -1.02
CA PHE A 37 -2.75 2.97 -1.02
C PHE A 37 -2.28 3.95 -2.11
N LEU A 38 -2.72 3.77 -3.36
CA LEU A 38 -2.35 4.65 -4.46
C LEU A 38 -2.74 6.10 -4.19
N GLN A 39 -3.97 6.35 -3.72
CA GLN A 39 -4.45 7.70 -3.42
C GLN A 39 -3.62 8.38 -2.31
N GLN A 40 -3.31 7.65 -1.23
CA GLN A 40 -2.46 8.16 -0.14
C GLN A 40 -1.07 8.55 -0.62
N TYR A 41 -0.42 7.67 -1.39
CA TYR A 41 0.94 7.92 -1.84
C TYR A 41 1.01 8.92 -2.99
N GLU A 42 -0.02 9.00 -3.85
CA GLU A 42 -0.14 10.04 -4.88
C GLU A 42 -0.34 11.43 -4.27
N ALA A 43 -1.20 11.56 -3.25
CA ALA A 43 -1.39 12.82 -2.52
C ALA A 43 -0.10 13.29 -1.82
N ASN A 44 0.73 12.35 -1.37
CA ASN A 44 2.04 12.61 -0.75
C ASN A 44 3.19 12.71 -1.77
N ASN A 45 2.89 12.78 -3.07
CA ASN A 45 3.86 12.85 -4.17
C ASN A 45 4.93 11.74 -4.13
N TRP A 46 4.59 10.57 -3.58
CA TRP A 46 5.51 9.45 -3.38
C TRP A 46 6.78 9.82 -2.59
N THR A 47 6.63 10.74 -1.64
CA THR A 47 7.68 11.16 -0.71
C THR A 47 7.33 10.80 0.72
N TYR A 48 8.34 10.51 1.52
CA TYR A 48 8.21 10.38 2.97
C TYR A 48 7.92 11.74 3.62
N ALA A 49 7.39 11.72 4.85
CA ALA A 49 7.11 12.94 5.64
C ALA A 49 8.32 13.88 5.85
N GLY A 50 9.55 13.41 5.58
CA GLY A 50 10.79 14.20 5.58
C GLY A 50 11.23 14.72 4.21
N GLY A 51 10.40 14.60 3.16
CA GLY A 51 10.72 15.02 1.80
C GLY A 51 11.66 14.07 1.03
N GLN A 52 11.98 12.91 1.60
CA GLN A 52 12.79 11.90 0.91
C GLN A 52 11.91 11.13 -0.09
N PRO A 53 12.35 10.94 -1.34
CA PRO A 53 11.61 10.12 -2.29
C PRO A 53 11.59 8.68 -1.81
N ILE A 54 10.45 8.01 -2.00
CA ILE A 54 10.36 6.57 -1.73
C ILE A 54 11.32 5.86 -2.69
N ARG A 55 12.03 4.85 -2.17
CA ARG A 55 12.95 4.07 -3.00
C ARG A 55 12.25 2.89 -3.64
N ASP A 56 11.39 2.24 -2.88
CA ASP A 56 10.72 1.01 -3.28
C ASP A 56 9.25 1.05 -2.84
N TRP A 57 8.33 1.27 -3.78
CA TRP A 57 6.89 1.31 -3.46
C TRP A 57 6.37 -0.05 -2.97
N LYS A 58 7.06 -1.14 -3.30
CA LYS A 58 6.73 -2.49 -2.83
C LYS A 58 6.97 -2.66 -1.34
N GLU A 59 8.02 -2.05 -0.80
CA GLU A 59 8.28 -2.08 0.65
C GLU A 59 7.19 -1.33 1.40
N GLU A 60 6.79 -0.18 0.88
CA GLU A 60 5.68 0.60 1.43
C GLU A 60 4.33 -0.12 1.28
N ALA A 61 4.07 -0.77 0.14
CA ALA A 61 2.88 -1.59 -0.06
C ALA A 61 2.84 -2.77 0.93
N ASN A 62 3.97 -3.45 1.12
CA ASN A 62 4.07 -4.52 2.11
C ASN A 62 3.78 -3.99 3.53
N LYS A 63 4.38 -2.86 3.90
CA LYS A 63 4.13 -2.21 5.20
C LYS A 63 2.65 -1.83 5.36
N TRP A 64 2.02 -1.28 4.33
CA TRP A 64 0.59 -0.94 4.32
C TRP A 64 -0.29 -2.18 4.57
N ILE A 65 -0.01 -3.28 3.88
CA ILE A 65 -0.69 -4.56 4.07
C ILE A 65 -0.50 -5.06 5.51
N TRP A 66 0.72 -4.98 6.04
CA TRP A 66 1.00 -5.33 7.44
C TRP A 66 0.20 -4.49 8.44
N GLU A 67 0.08 -3.17 8.21
CA GLU A 67 -0.72 -2.27 9.05
C GLU A 67 -2.22 -2.60 8.96
N ILE A 68 -2.73 -2.91 7.77
CA ILE A 68 -4.13 -3.33 7.61
C ILE A 68 -4.36 -4.67 8.32
N LEU A 69 -3.51 -5.66 8.12
CA LEU A 69 -3.62 -6.97 8.75
C LEU A 69 -3.48 -6.88 10.27
N SER A 70 -2.56 -6.05 10.78
CA SER A 70 -2.40 -5.82 12.22
C SER A 70 -3.61 -5.10 12.81
N ALA A 71 -4.17 -4.10 12.11
CA ALA A 71 -5.40 -3.43 12.49
C ALA A 71 -6.64 -4.33 12.38
N GLN A 72 -6.71 -5.22 11.38
CA GLN A 72 -7.75 -6.24 11.26
C GLN A 72 -7.64 -7.25 12.40
N ASN A 73 -6.41 -7.64 12.76
CA ASN A 73 -6.19 -8.49 13.93
C ASN A 73 -6.70 -7.76 15.18
N TRP A 74 -6.34 -6.49 15.39
CA TRP A 74 -6.90 -5.66 16.47
C TRP A 74 -8.44 -5.57 16.45
N ARG A 75 -9.08 -5.49 15.27
CA ARG A 75 -10.54 -5.55 15.13
C ARG A 75 -11.11 -6.91 15.55
N ARG A 76 -10.41 -8.01 15.28
CA ARG A 76 -10.80 -9.37 15.71
C ARG A 76 -10.64 -9.60 17.21
N ILE A 77 -9.63 -8.98 17.85
CA ILE A 77 -9.36 -9.12 19.30
C ILE A 77 -9.98 -8.00 20.16
N LYS A 78 -10.76 -7.06 19.59
CA LYS A 78 -11.47 -6.06 20.39
C LYS A 78 -12.33 -6.78 21.44
N PRO A 79 -12.05 -6.64 22.76
CA PRO A 79 -13.04 -7.04 23.75
C PRO A 79 -14.27 -6.16 23.53
N SER A 80 -15.43 -6.82 23.41
CA SER A 80 -16.76 -6.21 23.24
C SER A 80 -17.19 -5.44 24.50
N SER A 81 -16.40 -4.44 24.90
CA SER A 81 -16.55 -3.72 26.16
C SER A 81 -16.40 -2.22 25.95
N PHE A 82 -17.28 -1.63 25.15
CA PHE A 82 -17.66 -0.22 25.30
C PHE A 82 -19.20 -0.12 25.19
N ASN A 83 -19.91 -0.85 26.06
CA ASN A 83 -21.25 -0.44 26.47
C ASN A 83 -21.06 0.79 27.36
N LYS A 84 -21.32 1.97 26.79
CA LYS A 84 -21.41 3.21 27.55
C LYS A 84 -22.81 3.23 28.19
N ILE A 85 -22.79 3.10 29.52
CA ILE A 85 -23.91 3.26 30.45
C ILE A 85 -24.46 4.69 30.32
#